data_AF-A0A1F3AIJ9-F1
#
_entry.id   AF-A0A1F3AIJ9-F1
#
_cell.length_a   1.000
_cell.length_b   1.000
_cell.length_c   1.000
_cell.angle_alpha   90.00
_cell.angle_beta   90.00
_cell.angle_gamma   90.00
#
_symmetry.space_group_name_H-M   'P 1'
#
loop_
_entity.id
_entity.type
_entity.pdbx_description
1 polymer ?
#
loop_
_entity_poly.entity_id
_entity_poly.type
_entity_poly.pdbx_seq_one_letter_code
_entity_poly.pdbx_strand_id
1 'polypeptide(L)'
;MRLGRLDAGIAGGARLFRNPRIETTSTHGTGCTLASAVATGIAQGLPLAAAVKRAIDYVHEAIRTAPGYGGGHGPLNHSWPCQPD
;
A
#
# COMPACT_ATOMS: atom_id res chain seq x y z
N MET A 1 -13.31 -15.99 13.12
CA MET A 1 -13.26 -16.32 11.69
C MET A 1 -12.04 -15.63 11.10
N ARG A 2 -10.91 -16.34 10.93
CA ARG A 2 -9.66 -15.73 10.43
C ARG A 2 -9.76 -15.61 8.91
N LEU A 3 -9.92 -14.39 8.39
CA LEU A 3 -9.73 -14.12 6.96
C LEU A 3 -8.23 -14.30 6.67
N GLY A 4 -7.87 -15.42 6.06
CA GLY A 4 -6.53 -15.61 5.51
C GLY A 4 -6.28 -14.55 4.42
N ARG A 5 -5.21 -13.77 4.57
CA ARG A 5 -4.63 -12.96 3.49
C ARG A 5 -4.45 -13.85 2.27
N LEU A 6 -5.09 -13.52 1.16
CA LEU A 6 -4.96 -14.24 -0.10
C LEU A 6 -3.56 -13.95 -0.67
N ASP A 7 -2.64 -14.90 -0.50
CA ASP A 7 -1.33 -14.83 -1.12
C ASP A 7 -1.45 -15.03 -2.64
N ALA A 8 -0.62 -14.26 -3.33
CA ALA A 8 -0.56 -14.10 -4.77
C ALA A 8 -0.38 -15.43 -5.52
N GLY A 9 -1.32 -15.77 -6.40
CA GLY A 9 -1.11 -16.80 -7.41
C GLY A 9 -0.02 -16.36 -8.41
N ILE A 10 0.88 -17.28 -8.76
CA ILE A 10 1.90 -17.07 -9.78
C ILE A 10 1.39 -17.70 -11.08
N ALA A 11 1.14 -16.88 -12.10
CA ALA A 11 0.88 -17.34 -13.46
C ALA A 11 1.93 -16.72 -14.39
N GLY A 12 2.75 -17.55 -15.05
CA GLY A 12 3.66 -17.09 -16.10
C GLY A 12 4.77 -16.11 -15.68
N GLY A 13 5.27 -16.17 -14.44
CA GLY A 13 6.34 -15.29 -13.95
C GLY A 13 5.87 -13.93 -13.39
N ALA A 14 4.56 -13.66 -13.39
CA ALA A 14 3.98 -12.49 -12.75
C ALA A 14 3.40 -12.84 -11.37
N ARG A 15 3.46 -11.87 -10.44
CA ARG A 15 2.84 -11.95 -9.11
C ARG A 15 1.74 -10.91 -9.00
N LEU A 16 0.54 -11.34 -8.61
CA LEU A 16 -0.62 -10.47 -8.48
C LEU A 16 -0.88 -10.10 -7.01
N PHE A 17 -0.96 -8.81 -6.72
CA PHE A 17 -1.35 -8.29 -5.41
C PHE A 17 -2.76 -7.70 -5.47
N ARG A 18 -3.60 -7.94 -4.46
CA ARG A 18 -5.00 -7.49 -4.43
C ARG A 18 -5.40 -7.03 -3.04
N ASN A 19 -6.02 -5.84 -2.97
CA ASN A 19 -6.69 -5.32 -1.79
C ASN A 19 -8.10 -4.85 -2.18
N PRO A 20 -9.07 -4.83 -1.23
CA PRO A 20 -10.39 -4.25 -1.49
C PRO A 20 -10.29 -2.77 -1.90
N ARG A 21 -11.14 -2.34 -2.83
CA ARG A 21 -11.30 -0.92 -3.18
C ARG A 21 -11.87 -0.17 -1.97
N ILE A 22 -11.32 1.01 -1.68
CA ILE A 22 -11.85 1.93 -0.67
C ILE A 22 -12.56 3.06 -1.42
N GLU A 23 -13.83 3.30 -1.09
CA GLU A 23 -14.57 4.47 -1.60
C GLU A 23 -14.14 5.71 -0.82
N THR A 24 -13.40 6.60 -1.49
CA THR A 24 -12.84 7.82 -0.89
C THR A 24 -12.37 8.80 -1.95
N THR A 25 -12.31 10.09 -1.60
CA THR A 25 -11.70 11.14 -2.42
C THR A 25 -10.22 11.33 -2.13
N SER A 26 -9.71 10.81 -1.00
CA SER A 26 -8.34 10.98 -0.54
C SER A 26 -7.34 10.08 -1.27
N THR A 27 -7.10 10.38 -2.54
CA THR A 27 -6.26 9.56 -3.44
C THR A 27 -5.03 10.32 -3.95
N HIS A 28 -4.88 11.61 -3.64
CA HIS A 28 -3.71 12.37 -4.04
C HIS A 28 -2.44 11.82 -3.37
N GLY A 29 -1.39 11.66 -4.16
CA GLY A 29 -0.12 11.09 -3.70
C GLY A 29 -0.02 9.56 -3.74
N THR A 30 -1.10 8.81 -4.02
CA THR A 30 -1.12 7.33 -3.99
C THR A 30 0.07 6.68 -4.70
N GLY A 31 0.35 7.09 -5.94
CA GLY A 31 1.46 6.54 -6.73
C GLY A 31 2.84 6.90 -6.17
N CYS A 32 3.02 8.17 -5.75
CA CYS A 32 4.26 8.64 -5.15
C CYS A 32 4.55 7.89 -3.85
N THR A 33 3.56 7.79 -2.97
CA THR A 33 3.67 7.07 -1.71
C THR A 33 4.00 5.59 -1.92
N LEU A 34 3.36 4.94 -2.90
CA LEU A 34 3.64 3.55 -3.24
C LEU A 34 5.10 3.38 -3.69
N ALA A 35 5.55 4.18 -4.65
CA ALA A 35 6.91 4.12 -5.17
C ALA A 35 7.96 4.38 -4.08
N SER A 36 7.74 5.40 -3.24
CA SER A 36 8.61 5.71 -2.10
C SER A 36 8.67 4.55 -1.11
N ALA A 37 7.54 3.95 -0.74
CA ALA A 37 7.51 2.83 0.19
C ALA A 37 8.21 1.57 -0.35
N VAL A 38 8.09 1.30 -1.66
CA VAL A 38 8.85 0.22 -2.33
C VAL A 38 10.34 0.50 -2.26
N ALA A 39 10.77 1.71 -2.66
CA ALA A 39 12.17 2.10 -2.63
C ALA A 39 12.77 2.00 -1.22
N THR A 40 12.04 2.45 -0.19
CA THR A 40 12.44 2.31 1.22
C THR A 40 12.59 0.86 1.63
N GLY A 41 11.68 -0.04 1.21
CA GLY A 41 11.80 -1.47 1.51
C GLY A 41 13.02 -2.12 0.88
N ILE A 42 13.32 -1.78 -0.37
CA ILE A 42 14.52 -2.26 -1.05
C ILE A 42 15.78 -1.73 -0.34
N ALA A 43 15.80 -0.45 0.05
CA ALA A 43 16.91 0.15 0.78
C ALA A 43 17.12 -0.48 2.18
N GLN A 44 16.07 -1.04 2.77
CA GLN A 44 16.12 -1.82 4.02
C GLN A 44 16.52 -3.29 3.82
N GLY A 45 16.80 -3.72 2.58
CA GLY A 45 17.24 -5.08 2.27
C GLY A 45 16.11 -6.08 2.02
N LEU A 46 14.86 -5.62 1.87
CA LEU A 46 13.75 -6.53 1.56
C LEU A 46 13.83 -7.06 0.13
N PRO A 47 13.50 -8.34 -0.10
CA PRO A 47 13.26 -8.85 -1.44
C PRO A 47 12.19 -8.02 -2.16
N LEU A 48 12.34 -7.79 -3.47
CA LEU A 48 11.44 -6.93 -4.26
C LEU A 48 9.96 -7.25 -4.03
N ALA A 49 9.58 -8.53 -4.06
CA ALA A 49 8.19 -8.93 -3.88
C ALA A 49 7.65 -8.65 -2.46
N ALA A 50 8.50 -8.72 -1.44
CA ALA A 50 8.15 -8.36 -0.06
C ALA A 50 8.03 -6.83 0.09
N ALA A 51 8.97 -6.07 -0.48
CA ALA A 51 8.92 -4.61 -0.51
C ALA A 51 7.64 -4.09 -1.19
N VAL A 52 7.27 -4.68 -2.34
CA VAL A 52 6.02 -4.35 -3.05
C VAL A 52 4.79 -4.69 -2.21
N LYS A 53 4.75 -5.90 -1.62
CA LYS A 53 3.61 -6.29 -0.76
C LYS A 53 3.43 -5.31 0.40
N ARG A 54 4.52 -5.00 1.11
CA ARG A 54 4.51 -4.09 2.26
C ARG A 54 4.08 -2.67 1.87
N ALA A 55 4.56 -2.18 0.72
CA ALA A 55 4.16 -0.87 0.20
C ALA A 55 2.67 -0.81 -0.17
N ILE A 56 2.11 -1.87 -0.75
CA ILE A 56 0.68 -1.97 -1.06
C ILE A 56 -0.15 -1.96 0.23
N ASP A 57 0.24 -2.76 1.23
CA ASP A 57 -0.44 -2.82 2.52
C ASP A 57 -0.38 -1.45 3.24
N TYR A 58 0.78 -0.79 3.20
CA TYR A 58 0.98 0.55 3.74
C TYR A 58 0.07 1.61 3.09
N VAL A 59 0.05 1.68 1.75
CA VAL A 59 -0.78 2.65 1.01
C VAL A 59 -2.27 2.39 1.24
N HIS A 60 -2.69 1.13 1.30
CA HIS A 60 -4.08 0.78 1.55
C HIS A 60 -4.57 1.31 2.90
N GLU A 61 -3.79 1.13 3.96
CA GLU A 61 -4.12 1.66 5.28
C GLU A 61 -3.98 3.18 5.36
N ALA A 62 -3.01 3.78 4.66
CA ALA A 62 -2.86 5.23 4.57
C ALA A 62 -4.07 5.90 3.89
N ILE A 63 -4.65 5.24 2.88
CA ILE A 63 -5.91 5.67 2.25
C ILE A 63 -7.09 5.47 3.21
N ARG A 64 -7.17 4.31 3.88
CA ARG A 64 -8.25 3.99 4.83
C ARG A 64 -8.31 4.97 6.00
N THR A 65 -7.16 5.48 6.42
CA THR A 65 -7.00 6.39 7.57
C THR A 65 -6.80 7.85 7.17
N ALA A 66 -7.10 8.20 5.91
CA ALA A 66 -6.90 9.55 5.42
C ALA A 66 -7.65 10.61 6.26
N PRO A 67 -7.02 11.74 6.59
CA PRO A 67 -7.58 12.75 7.50
C PRO A 67 -8.63 13.66 6.87
N GLY A 68 -8.93 13.52 5.57
CA GLY A 68 -9.97 14.30 4.88
C GLY A 68 -9.59 15.74 4.57
N TYR A 69 -8.31 16.05 4.34
CA TYR A 69 -7.87 17.42 4.02
C TYR A 69 -8.25 17.87 2.60
N GLY A 70 -8.62 19.15 2.47
CA GLY A 70 -8.93 19.81 1.20
C GLY A 70 -10.38 19.67 0.74
N GLY A 71 -10.79 20.44 -0.27
CA GLY A 71 -12.14 20.43 -0.84
C GLY A 71 -12.32 19.55 -2.09
N GLY A 72 -11.34 18.71 -2.41
CA GLY A 72 -11.31 17.87 -3.62
C GLY A 72 -10.60 16.55 -3.37
N HIS A 73 -9.64 16.18 -4.22
CA HIS A 73 -8.82 14.99 -4.02
C HIS A 73 -7.75 15.23 -2.96
N GLY A 74 -8.09 14.94 -1.70
CA GLY A 74 -7.20 15.11 -0.57
C GLY A 74 -6.02 14.11 -0.57
N PRO A 75 -4.96 14.39 0.20
CA PRO A 75 -3.87 13.44 0.42
C PRO A 75 -4.32 12.26 1.27
N LEU A 76 -3.67 11.12 1.07
CA LEU A 76 -3.69 9.98 2.01
C LEU A 76 -2.89 10.28 3.30
N ASN A 77 -3.08 9.46 4.34
CA ASN A 77 -2.38 9.59 5.61
C ASN A 77 -0.92 9.06 5.53
N HIS A 78 0.03 9.94 5.24
CA HIS A 78 1.45 9.60 5.18
C HIS A 78 2.07 9.24 6.55
N SER A 79 1.37 9.52 7.65
CA SER A 79 1.83 9.22 9.00
C SER A 79 1.37 7.86 9.50
N TRP A 80 0.70 7.06 8.66
CA TRP A 80 0.41 5.67 9.00
C TRP A 80 1.73 4.92 9.28
N PRO A 81 1.87 4.16 10.38
CA PRO A 81 3.10 3.43 10.64
C PRO A 81 3.28 2.31 9.62
N CYS A 82 4.39 2.36 8.88
CA CYS A 82 4.87 1.19 8.14
C CYS A 82 5.21 0.10 9.17
N GLN A 83 4.45 -1.00 9.15
CA GLN A 83 4.65 -2.09 10.10
C GLN A 83 6.02 -2.73 9.84
N PRO A 84 6.86 -2.92 10.87
CA PRO A 84 8.02 -3.79 10.75
C PRO A 84 7.55 -5.23 10.58
N ASP A 85 8.29 -5.99 9.77
CA ASP A 85 8.00 -7.40 9.48
C ASP A 85 8.17 -8.30 10.70
#